data_AF-A0A1G9TK68-F1
#
_entry.id   AF-A0A1G9TK68-F1
#
_cell.length_a   1.000
_cell.length_b   1.000
_cell.length_c   1.000
_cell.angle_alpha   90.00
_cell.angle_beta   90.00
_cell.angle_gamma   90.00
#
_symmetry.space_group_name_H-M   'P 1'
#
loop_
_entity.id
_entity.type
_entity.pdbx_description
1 polymer ?
#
loop_
_entity_poly.entity_id
_entity_poly.type
_entity_poly.pdbx_seq_one_letter_code
_entity_poly.pdbx_strand_id
1 'polypeptide(L)'
;MLIMVASLVLTGAAIFFGYFMAGALQKIKYVAAPINWSIEHAGSVRVMIIAGIILFPVTFFLASLRLVQDLREINAGLQELSAGRFGREVTVKGKDELSVVAESINQLSSEWDHYLAEITRGCEKIASGQFDHQIPEISGNKLGEVALSINQMSMQLKHSIAEERKAEKTKNDLITGVSHDLRTPLTSILGFLEVIEEDRYPDEVEMRYYVNIAYEKSLALRRLIDELFEYTRINNGMPLELSELDIAGLIYQLKEEFVPVTENAGMEIRLNMQEGEFKIQADGGLLVRAYENIIANAIQYGEAGKYIDIDIAKDGDVLAVRIQNYGDPIPEQDLPFIFDRFYRVERSRSKQTGGTGLGLAIAKSIIEVHGGSITAHSSRKATSFETRFPISGLNQAHAAVPEEVHSEIGRVTAGLPEQGLTPKQRISPQQRRLFHSRAAAVSMIVLLVCAVVLFSFKNSFTSALMVKLHFIFSEDGDQVLIPTSGNNEMVLISGKTDKGYTLLIQDYLFDGQRLIIRYTMKHSNMISESQWVKQSVKPVFQLDASTKQAVPGITTDSGVMLAKNGTINYSFTRTPPDKFILKVNVKGLVLFDDPAQEHTLAGDWSFQIPVEKNYKRKTNGQSEPL
;
A
#
# COMPACT_ATOMS: atom_id res chain seq x y z
N MET A 1 22.99 9.18 48.31
CA MET A 1 23.11 9.74 49.68
C MET A 1 22.95 8.65 50.75
N LEU A 2 21.94 7.79 50.66
CA LEU A 2 21.69 6.71 51.61
C LEU A 2 22.87 5.72 51.75
N ILE A 3 23.44 5.27 50.63
CA ILE A 3 24.65 4.42 50.61
C ILE A 3 25.81 5.12 51.32
N MET A 4 26.04 6.41 51.02
CA MET A 4 27.09 7.20 51.65
C MET A 4 26.89 7.29 53.18
N VAL A 5 25.66 7.52 53.65
CA VAL A 5 25.33 7.57 55.08
C VAL A 5 25.50 6.19 55.72
N ALA A 6 25.00 5.12 55.09
CA ALA A 6 25.14 3.76 55.58
C ALA A 6 26.61 3.31 55.68
N SER A 7 27.42 3.62 54.67
CA SER A 7 28.87 3.36 54.68
C SER A 7 29.59 4.19 55.73
N LEU A 8 29.17 5.43 55.99
CA LEU A 8 29.74 6.26 57.05
C LEU A 8 29.42 5.67 58.44
N VAL A 9 28.18 5.23 58.66
CA VAL A 9 27.75 4.55 59.90
C VAL A 9 28.49 3.23 60.10
N LEU A 10 28.59 2.41 59.04
CA LEU A 10 29.29 1.13 59.09
C LEU A 10 30.79 1.31 59.36
N THR A 11 31.41 2.31 58.74
CA THR A 11 32.80 2.67 59.00
C THR A 11 32.99 3.13 60.44
N GLY A 12 32.11 3.99 60.95
CA GLY A 12 32.13 4.42 62.35
C GLY A 12 32.01 3.26 63.33
N ALA A 13 31.07 2.33 63.08
CA ALA A 13 30.89 1.13 63.89
C ALA A 13 32.13 0.22 63.86
N ALA A 14 32.74 0.04 62.69
CA ALA A 14 33.94 -0.79 62.54
C ALA A 14 35.19 -0.17 63.19
N ILE A 15 35.36 1.16 63.11
CA ILE A 15 36.42 1.86 63.86
C ILE A 15 36.20 1.71 65.37
N PHE A 16 34.97 1.88 65.85
CA PHE A 16 34.63 1.74 67.28
C PHE A 16 34.91 0.32 67.79
N PHE A 17 34.53 -0.69 67.00
CA PHE A 17 34.82 -2.08 67.30
C PHE A 17 36.34 -2.37 67.29
N GLY A 18 37.07 -1.82 66.31
CA GLY A 18 38.53 -1.92 66.23
C GLY A 18 39.22 -1.30 67.45
N TYR A 19 38.73 -0.16 67.95
CA TYR A 19 39.22 0.48 69.17
C TYR A 19 39.00 -0.41 70.40
N PHE A 20 37.79 -0.97 70.56
CA PHE A 20 37.47 -1.89 71.66
C PHE A 20 38.34 -3.15 71.61
N MET A 21 38.51 -3.73 70.41
CA MET A 21 39.35 -4.91 70.19
C MET A 21 40.83 -4.63 70.47
N ALA A 22 41.34 -3.47 70.10
CA ALA A 22 42.71 -3.05 70.41
C ALA A 22 42.96 -3.02 71.93
N GLY A 23 41.99 -2.52 72.71
CA GLY A 23 42.05 -2.54 74.17
C GLY A 23 42.04 -3.96 74.77
N ALA A 24 41.31 -4.90 74.15
CA ALA A 24 41.35 -6.30 74.57
C ALA A 24 42.68 -6.98 74.21
N LEU A 25 43.23 -6.69 73.03
CA LEU A 25 44.48 -7.27 72.52
C LEU A 25 45.73 -6.76 73.25
N GLN A 26 45.68 -5.57 73.85
CA GLN A 26 46.74 -5.06 74.73
C GLN A 26 47.03 -5.96 75.94
N LYS A 27 46.10 -6.86 76.31
CA LYS A 27 46.33 -7.84 77.40
C LYS A 27 47.21 -9.01 76.99
N ILE A 28 47.50 -9.18 75.70
CA ILE A 28 48.31 -10.28 75.16
C ILE A 28 49.74 -9.78 74.91
N LYS A 29 50.71 -10.35 75.64
CA LYS A 29 52.10 -9.86 75.75
C LYS A 29 52.81 -9.62 74.40
N TYR A 30 52.56 -10.46 73.39
CA TYR A 30 53.21 -10.36 72.07
C TYR A 30 52.51 -9.41 71.09
N VAL A 31 51.23 -9.10 71.32
CA VAL A 31 50.40 -8.25 70.43
C VAL A 31 50.36 -6.80 70.93
N ALA A 32 50.58 -6.59 72.22
CA ALA A 32 50.53 -5.28 72.87
C ALA A 32 51.63 -4.32 72.38
N ALA A 33 52.83 -4.82 72.08
CA ALA A 33 53.99 -3.98 71.73
C ALA A 33 53.77 -3.08 70.49
N PRO A 34 53.34 -3.59 69.32
CA PRO A 34 53.08 -2.75 68.14
C PRO A 34 51.87 -1.80 68.32
N ILE A 35 50.84 -2.24 69.06
CA ILE A 35 49.64 -1.43 69.34
C ILE A 35 50.00 -0.25 70.24
N ASN A 36 50.74 -0.49 71.32
CA ASN A 36 51.18 0.55 72.25
C ASN A 36 52.16 1.51 71.59
N TRP A 37 53.11 1.02 70.79
CA TRP A 37 54.01 1.87 70.02
C TRP A 37 53.25 2.84 69.10
N SER A 38 52.22 2.34 68.42
CA SER A 38 51.36 3.13 67.52
C SER A 38 50.55 4.18 68.28
N ILE A 39 50.00 3.82 69.44
CA ILE A 39 49.22 4.74 70.29
C ILE A 39 50.11 5.80 70.93
N GLU A 40 51.32 5.46 71.37
CA GLU A 40 52.28 6.39 71.99
C GLU A 40 52.88 7.38 70.99
N HIS A 41 53.23 6.94 69.78
CA HIS A 41 53.84 7.82 68.77
C HIS A 41 52.80 8.65 67.99
N ALA A 42 51.68 8.05 67.62
CA ALA A 42 50.68 8.71 66.77
C ALA A 42 49.47 9.23 67.57
N GLY A 43 49.16 8.69 68.75
CA GLY A 43 47.93 9.03 69.49
C GLY A 43 46.69 8.32 68.95
N SER A 44 45.85 7.79 69.85
CA SER A 44 44.68 6.95 69.50
C SER A 44 43.71 7.61 68.53
N VAL A 45 43.42 8.91 68.69
CA VAL A 45 42.49 9.66 67.82
C VAL A 45 43.00 9.76 66.38
N ARG A 46 44.29 10.03 66.17
CA ARG A 46 44.88 10.14 64.81
C ARG A 46 44.91 8.77 64.12
N VAL A 47 45.20 7.70 64.85
CA VAL A 47 45.13 6.32 64.34
C VAL A 47 43.71 5.97 63.91
N MET A 48 42.69 6.32 64.69
CA MET A 48 41.28 6.10 64.33
C MET A 48 40.85 6.89 63.08
N ILE A 49 41.30 8.14 62.93
CA ILE A 49 41.01 8.95 61.73
C ILE A 49 41.64 8.32 60.48
N ILE A 50 42.91 7.91 60.55
CA ILE A 50 43.61 7.27 59.43
C ILE A 50 42.93 5.94 59.06
N ALA A 51 42.60 5.12 60.05
CA ALA A 51 41.86 3.88 59.84
C ALA A 51 40.49 4.14 59.19
N GLY A 52 39.79 5.19 59.60
CA GLY A 52 38.51 5.57 59.00
C GLY A 52 38.60 6.05 57.56
N ILE A 53 39.63 6.84 57.22
CA ILE A 53 39.89 7.29 55.84
C ILE A 53 40.15 6.08 54.92
N ILE A 54 40.81 5.04 55.42
CA ILE A 54 41.08 3.81 54.65
C ILE A 54 39.85 2.91 54.58
N LEU A 55 39.10 2.78 55.67
CA LEU A 55 37.98 1.85 55.78
C LEU A 55 36.72 2.36 55.08
N PHE A 56 36.51 3.68 55.01
CA PHE A 56 35.33 4.26 54.35
C PHE A 56 35.24 3.93 52.86
N PRO A 57 36.29 4.06 52.02
CA PRO A 57 36.25 3.62 50.64
C PRO A 57 35.87 2.15 50.48
N VAL A 58 36.34 1.28 51.39
CA VAL A 58 36.05 -0.16 51.34
C VAL A 58 34.57 -0.43 51.65
N THR A 59 34.03 0.14 52.73
CA THR A 59 32.62 -0.03 53.10
C THR A 59 31.68 0.66 52.11
N PHE A 60 32.11 1.76 51.50
CA PHE A 60 31.39 2.44 50.41
C PHE A 60 31.37 1.60 49.14
N PHE A 61 32.53 1.05 48.74
CA PHE A 61 32.62 0.17 47.59
C PHE A 61 31.74 -1.07 47.77
N LEU A 62 31.83 -1.76 48.91
CA LEU A 62 31.00 -2.92 49.22
C LEU A 62 29.50 -2.60 49.19
N ALA A 63 29.09 -1.46 49.75
CA ALA A 63 27.68 -1.04 49.71
C ALA A 63 27.23 -0.63 48.29
N SER A 64 28.14 -0.15 47.43
CA SER A 64 27.85 0.21 46.04
C SER A 64 27.69 -1.00 45.10
N LEU A 65 28.28 -2.16 45.44
CA LEU A 65 28.22 -3.36 44.61
C LEU A 65 26.78 -3.83 44.35
N ARG A 66 25.86 -3.64 45.31
CA ARG A 66 24.44 -3.96 45.15
C ARG A 66 23.80 -3.16 44.02
N LEU A 67 24.02 -1.84 44.01
CA LEU A 67 23.47 -0.96 42.98
C LEU A 67 24.01 -1.30 41.58
N VAL A 68 25.29 -1.67 41.48
CA VAL A 68 25.88 -2.12 40.21
C VAL A 68 25.23 -3.41 39.72
N GLN A 69 24.89 -4.33 40.62
CA GLN A 69 24.22 -5.57 40.26
C GLN A 69 22.78 -5.32 39.78
N ASP A 70 22.01 -4.51 40.49
CA ASP A 70 20.63 -4.16 40.10
C ASP A 70 20.61 -3.45 38.72
N LEU A 71 21.55 -2.54 38.47
CA LEU A 71 21.69 -1.89 37.15
C LEU A 71 22.09 -2.87 36.03
N ARG A 72 22.93 -3.87 36.33
CA ARG A 72 23.27 -4.92 35.35
C ARG A 72 22.04 -5.75 34.99
N GLU A 73 21.19 -6.08 35.97
CA GLU A 73 19.96 -6.84 35.74
C GLU A 73 18.95 -6.05 34.89
N ILE A 74 18.75 -4.77 35.20
CA ILE A 74 17.93 -3.87 34.38
C ILE A 74 18.47 -3.79 32.95
N ASN A 75 19.78 -3.61 32.78
CA ASN A 75 20.40 -3.54 31.45
C ASN A 75 20.25 -4.86 30.68
N ALA A 76 20.39 -6.01 31.34
CA ALA A 76 20.16 -7.31 30.73
C ALA A 76 18.70 -7.47 30.25
N GLY A 77 17.73 -7.05 31.07
CA GLY A 77 16.32 -7.05 30.67
C GLY A 77 16.04 -6.14 29.48
N LEU A 78 16.61 -4.92 29.47
CA LEU A 78 16.49 -4.01 28.33
C LEU A 78 17.12 -4.57 27.05
N GLN A 79 18.24 -5.30 27.15
CA GLN A 79 18.85 -5.96 26.00
C GLN A 79 17.95 -7.06 25.43
N GLU A 80 17.33 -7.89 26.29
CA GLU A 80 16.36 -8.90 25.88
C GLU A 80 15.13 -8.27 25.19
N LEU A 81 14.58 -7.20 25.78
CA LEU A 81 13.49 -6.42 25.20
C LEU A 81 13.85 -5.85 23.82
N SER A 82 15.04 -5.25 23.69
CA SER A 82 15.51 -4.70 22.41
C SER A 82 15.71 -5.77 21.33
N ALA A 83 15.94 -7.02 21.75
CA ALA A 83 16.04 -8.17 20.87
C ALA A 83 14.68 -8.84 20.57
N GLY A 84 13.57 -8.26 21.03
CA GLY A 84 12.22 -8.76 20.81
C GLY A 84 11.84 -9.96 21.69
N ARG A 85 12.56 -10.21 22.80
CA ARG A 85 12.28 -11.30 23.73
C ARG A 85 11.61 -10.76 24.99
N PHE A 86 10.27 -10.82 25.02
CA PHE A 86 9.44 -10.16 26.04
C PHE A 86 9.12 -11.01 27.29
N GLY A 87 9.77 -12.18 27.45
CA GLY A 87 9.46 -13.13 28.53
C GLY A 87 10.32 -13.06 29.78
N ARG A 88 11.37 -12.22 29.82
CA ARG A 88 12.29 -12.14 30.97
C ARG A 88 11.87 -11.03 31.94
N GLU A 89 11.53 -11.41 33.17
CA GLU A 89 11.30 -10.45 34.24
C GLU A 89 12.61 -9.90 34.80
N VAL A 90 12.70 -8.58 34.90
CA VAL A 90 13.76 -7.87 35.61
C VAL A 90 13.43 -7.89 37.10
N THR A 91 14.25 -8.55 37.90
CA THR A 91 14.05 -8.66 39.36
C THR A 91 15.05 -7.82 40.12
N VAL A 92 14.61 -6.67 40.63
CA VAL A 92 15.43 -5.79 41.47
C VAL A 92 15.01 -5.92 42.92
N LYS A 93 15.97 -6.26 43.80
CA LYS A 93 15.69 -6.46 45.22
C LYS A 93 15.68 -5.10 45.93
N GLY A 94 14.50 -4.58 46.27
CA GLY A 94 14.39 -3.29 46.95
C GLY A 94 12.96 -2.77 47.02
N LYS A 95 12.80 -1.57 47.56
CA LYS A 95 11.61 -0.72 47.43
C LYS A 95 12.03 0.70 47.04
N ASP A 96 13.13 0.78 46.31
CA ASP A 96 13.71 2.05 45.86
C ASP A 96 13.30 2.33 44.41
N GLU A 97 13.82 3.42 43.85
CA GLU A 97 13.48 3.88 42.52
C GLU A 97 13.85 2.85 41.43
N LEU A 98 14.86 2.00 41.66
CA LEU A 98 15.25 0.96 40.71
C LEU A 98 14.22 -0.18 40.65
N SER A 99 13.56 -0.51 41.76
CA SER A 99 12.45 -1.46 41.78
C SER A 99 11.26 -0.96 40.96
N VAL A 100 10.91 0.32 41.06
CA VAL A 100 9.82 0.92 40.27
C VAL A 100 10.13 0.89 38.77
N VAL A 101 11.38 1.16 38.40
CA VAL A 101 11.83 1.06 36.99
C VAL A 101 11.74 -0.39 36.50
N ALA A 102 12.19 -1.36 37.29
CA ALA A 102 12.09 -2.77 36.92
C ALA A 102 10.63 -3.24 36.74
N GLU A 103 9.73 -2.84 37.64
CA GLU A 103 8.29 -3.12 37.52
C GLU A 103 7.69 -2.49 36.25
N SER A 104 8.04 -1.23 35.95
CA SER A 104 7.57 -0.55 34.73
C SER A 104 8.06 -1.24 33.46
N ILE A 105 9.31 -1.72 33.45
CA ILE A 105 9.89 -2.49 32.34
C ILE A 105 9.14 -3.82 32.16
N ASN A 106 8.85 -4.54 33.26
CA ASN A 106 8.12 -5.80 33.21
C ASN A 106 6.69 -5.61 32.70
N GLN A 107 6.01 -4.55 33.14
CA GLN A 107 4.67 -4.22 32.66
C GLN A 107 4.67 -3.93 31.15
N LEU A 108 5.58 -3.08 30.68
CA LEU A 108 5.72 -2.78 29.25
C LEU A 108 6.03 -4.04 28.43
N SER A 109 6.92 -4.90 28.93
CA SER A 109 7.24 -6.19 28.30
C SER A 109 6.00 -7.05 28.13
N SER A 110 5.21 -7.20 29.19
CA SER A 110 3.99 -8.00 29.18
C SER A 110 2.91 -7.43 28.26
N GLU A 111 2.73 -6.11 28.24
CA GLU A 111 1.76 -5.44 27.35
C GLU A 111 2.12 -5.63 25.88
N TRP A 112 3.42 -5.50 25.53
CA TRP A 112 3.88 -5.67 24.16
C TRP A 112 3.83 -7.12 23.70
N ASP A 113 4.21 -8.08 24.55
CA ASP A 113 4.11 -9.51 24.25
C ASP A 113 2.67 -9.92 23.93
N HIS A 114 1.74 -9.50 24.79
CA HIS A 114 0.32 -9.79 24.63
C HIS A 114 -0.23 -9.21 23.32
N TYR A 115 0.07 -7.93 23.03
CA TYR A 115 -0.48 -7.26 21.87
C TYR A 115 0.14 -7.76 20.55
N LEU A 116 1.44 -8.08 20.53
CA LEU A 116 2.07 -8.72 19.37
C LEU A 116 1.48 -10.11 19.11
N ALA A 117 1.15 -10.86 20.16
CA ALA A 117 0.45 -12.15 20.01
C ALA A 117 -0.97 -11.97 19.46
N GLU A 118 -1.69 -10.91 19.85
CA GLU A 118 -2.99 -10.57 19.25
C GLU A 118 -2.87 -10.20 17.77
N ILE A 119 -1.91 -9.35 17.41
CA ILE A 119 -1.64 -8.99 16.00
C ILE A 119 -1.34 -10.25 15.19
N THR A 120 -0.45 -11.12 15.69
CA THR A 120 -0.07 -12.37 15.02
C THR A 120 -1.29 -13.27 14.78
N ARG A 121 -2.10 -13.50 15.81
CA ARG A 121 -3.34 -14.29 15.70
C ARG A 121 -4.34 -13.66 14.74
N GLY A 122 -4.42 -12.33 14.71
CA GLY A 122 -5.27 -11.60 13.78
C GLY A 122 -4.83 -11.79 12.33
N CYS A 123 -3.52 -11.66 12.06
CA CYS A 123 -2.92 -11.94 10.77
C CYS A 123 -3.18 -13.38 10.31
N GLU A 124 -3.04 -14.38 11.18
CA GLU A 124 -3.34 -15.78 10.87
C GLU A 124 -4.81 -15.99 10.46
N LYS A 125 -5.75 -15.35 11.17
CA LYS A 125 -7.17 -15.39 10.81
C LYS A 125 -7.43 -14.76 9.45
N ILE A 126 -6.86 -13.59 9.18
CA ILE A 126 -6.96 -12.91 7.87
C ILE A 126 -6.38 -13.81 6.77
N ALA A 127 -5.20 -14.40 6.99
CA ALA A 127 -4.57 -15.33 6.06
C ALA A 127 -5.41 -16.60 5.80
N SER A 128 -6.19 -17.04 6.79
CA SER A 128 -7.14 -18.16 6.63
C SER A 128 -8.43 -17.79 5.87
N GLY A 129 -8.57 -16.53 5.42
CA GLY A 129 -9.71 -16.03 4.65
C GLY A 129 -10.79 -15.33 5.48
N GLN A 130 -10.56 -15.09 6.78
CA GLN A 130 -11.49 -14.35 7.65
C GLN A 130 -11.21 -12.84 7.61
N PHE A 131 -11.44 -12.21 6.45
CA PHE A 131 -11.13 -10.79 6.24
C PHE A 131 -11.96 -9.81 7.10
N ASP A 132 -13.06 -10.29 7.68
CA ASP A 132 -13.90 -9.53 8.63
C ASP A 132 -13.29 -9.39 10.03
N HIS A 133 -12.23 -10.14 10.32
CA HIS A 133 -11.57 -10.06 11.61
C HIS A 133 -10.82 -8.73 11.73
N GLN A 134 -11.10 -7.99 12.80
CA GLN A 134 -10.39 -6.76 13.14
C GLN A 134 -9.45 -7.00 14.33
N ILE A 135 -8.21 -6.57 14.17
CA ILE A 135 -7.23 -6.51 15.25
C ILE A 135 -7.57 -5.31 16.12
N PRO A 136 -7.66 -5.44 17.46
CA PRO A 136 -7.96 -4.32 18.34
C PRO A 136 -6.97 -3.16 18.16
N GLU A 137 -7.48 -1.94 18.09
CA GLU A 137 -6.66 -0.74 17.88
C GLU A 137 -6.36 -0.04 19.21
N ILE A 138 -5.08 0.08 19.55
CA ILE A 138 -4.65 0.82 20.74
C ILE A 138 -4.24 2.24 20.32
N SER A 139 -5.09 3.22 20.65
CA SER A 139 -4.84 4.63 20.34
C SER A 139 -3.59 5.19 21.02
N GLY A 140 -2.80 5.97 20.29
CA GLY A 140 -1.60 6.64 20.82
C GLY A 140 -0.34 5.77 20.91
N ASN A 141 -0.36 4.54 20.37
CA ASN A 141 0.80 3.66 20.27
C ASN A 141 1.09 3.29 18.80
N LYS A 142 2.38 3.25 18.42
CA LYS A 142 2.85 2.81 17.09
C LYS A 142 2.40 1.39 16.73
N LEU A 143 2.28 0.48 17.71
CA LEU A 143 1.73 -0.85 17.44
C LEU A 143 0.25 -0.80 17.02
N GLY A 144 -0.50 0.17 17.55
CA GLY A 144 -1.88 0.41 17.14
C GLY A 144 -2.00 0.91 15.69
N GLU A 145 -1.05 1.75 15.24
CA GLU A 145 -0.97 2.17 13.83
C GLU A 145 -0.71 0.98 12.89
N VAL A 146 0.08 -0.01 13.33
CA VAL A 146 0.31 -1.25 12.58
C VAL A 146 -0.98 -2.08 12.50
N ALA A 147 -1.71 -2.24 13.61
CA ALA A 147 -2.99 -2.93 13.62
C ALA A 147 -4.02 -2.26 12.69
N LEU A 148 -4.12 -0.93 12.72
CA LEU A 148 -4.97 -0.15 11.82
C LEU A 148 -4.59 -0.39 10.35
N SER A 149 -3.30 -0.34 10.02
CA SER A 149 -2.81 -0.57 8.65
C SER A 149 -3.15 -1.99 8.16
N ILE A 150 -3.04 -3.00 9.03
CA ILE A 150 -3.41 -4.39 8.72
C ILE A 150 -4.92 -4.50 8.50
N ASN A 151 -5.75 -3.88 9.36
CA ASN A 151 -7.20 -3.86 9.21
C ASN A 151 -7.62 -3.23 7.87
N GLN A 152 -7.00 -2.10 7.49
CA GLN A 152 -7.24 -1.44 6.20
C GLN A 152 -6.87 -2.32 5.02
N MET A 153 -5.69 -2.97 5.06
CA MET A 153 -5.28 -3.91 4.02
C MET A 153 -6.24 -5.11 3.91
N SER A 154 -6.71 -5.66 5.04
CA SER A 154 -7.70 -6.75 5.05
C SER A 154 -9.01 -6.35 4.36
N MET A 155 -9.50 -5.14 4.64
CA MET A 155 -10.71 -4.59 4.02
C MET A 155 -10.54 -4.35 2.52
N GLN A 156 -9.41 -3.78 2.10
CA GLN A 156 -9.09 -3.57 0.68
C GLN A 156 -8.99 -4.91 -0.06
N LEU A 157 -8.33 -5.91 0.54
CA LEU A 157 -8.22 -7.25 -0.03
C LEU A 157 -9.60 -7.92 -0.16
N LYS A 158 -10.45 -7.81 0.87
CA LYS A 158 -11.84 -8.29 0.82
C LYS A 158 -12.62 -7.66 -0.34
N HIS A 159 -12.49 -6.34 -0.51
CA HIS A 159 -13.14 -5.62 -1.60
C HIS A 159 -12.65 -6.10 -2.96
N SER A 160 -11.32 -6.18 -3.15
CA SER A 160 -10.71 -6.65 -4.38
C SER A 160 -11.16 -8.08 -4.75
N ILE A 161 -11.22 -8.99 -3.78
CA ILE A 161 -11.70 -10.37 -4.00
C ILE A 161 -13.19 -10.37 -4.38
N ALA A 162 -14.01 -9.51 -3.76
CA ALA A 162 -15.43 -9.42 -4.08
C ALA A 162 -15.65 -8.88 -5.50
N GLU A 163 -14.88 -7.86 -5.91
CA GLU A 163 -14.90 -7.32 -7.27
C GLU A 163 -14.44 -8.35 -8.31
N GLU A 164 -13.33 -9.05 -8.03
CA GLU A 164 -12.83 -10.13 -8.89
C GLU A 164 -13.89 -11.22 -9.07
N ARG A 165 -14.49 -11.70 -7.98
CA ARG A 165 -15.57 -12.70 -8.05
C ARG A 165 -16.78 -12.20 -8.83
N LYS A 166 -17.16 -10.93 -8.67
CA LYS A 166 -18.26 -10.31 -9.43
C LYS A 166 -17.93 -10.25 -10.92
N ALA A 167 -16.68 -9.91 -11.27
CA ALA A 167 -16.20 -9.89 -12.65
C ALA A 167 -16.14 -11.30 -13.26
N GLU A 168 -15.64 -12.29 -12.52
CA GLU A 168 -15.62 -13.70 -12.96
C GLU A 168 -17.03 -14.24 -13.17
N LYS A 169 -17.96 -14.01 -12.22
CA LYS A 169 -19.35 -14.41 -12.36
C LYS A 169 -19.98 -13.77 -13.59
N THR A 170 -19.79 -12.46 -13.73
CA THR A 170 -20.22 -11.68 -14.89
C THR A 170 -19.71 -12.28 -16.22
N LYS A 171 -18.42 -12.64 -16.28
CA LYS A 171 -17.80 -13.25 -17.46
C LYS A 171 -18.40 -14.62 -17.76
N ASN A 172 -18.62 -15.45 -16.74
CA ASN A 172 -19.22 -16.78 -16.91
C ASN A 172 -20.69 -16.70 -17.35
N ASP A 173 -21.45 -15.76 -16.79
CA ASP A 173 -22.84 -15.49 -17.17
C ASP A 173 -22.92 -15.01 -18.63
N LEU A 174 -21.99 -14.14 -19.05
CA LEU A 174 -21.85 -13.70 -20.45
C LEU A 174 -21.61 -14.89 -21.38
N ILE A 175 -20.59 -15.73 -21.10
CA ILE A 175 -20.25 -16.88 -21.94
C ILE A 175 -21.43 -17.84 -22.07
N THR A 176 -22.12 -18.10 -20.96
CA THR A 176 -23.26 -19.04 -20.92
C THR A 176 -24.46 -18.49 -21.69
N GLY A 177 -24.81 -17.21 -21.49
CA GLY A 177 -25.89 -16.53 -22.19
C GLY A 177 -25.64 -16.44 -23.70
N VAL A 178 -24.45 -15.97 -24.10
CA VAL A 178 -24.02 -15.92 -25.51
C VAL A 178 -24.14 -17.30 -26.16
N SER A 179 -23.60 -18.33 -25.49
CA SER A 179 -23.59 -19.69 -26.06
C SER A 179 -25.01 -20.22 -26.32
N HIS A 180 -25.95 -19.93 -25.42
CA HIS A 180 -27.35 -20.33 -25.58
C HIS A 180 -28.03 -19.58 -26.73
N ASP A 181 -27.84 -18.26 -26.78
CA ASP A 181 -28.53 -17.39 -27.73
C ASP A 181 -27.94 -17.47 -29.15
N LEU A 182 -26.68 -17.85 -29.29
CA LEU A 182 -26.09 -18.23 -30.58
C LEU A 182 -26.58 -19.62 -31.06
N ARG A 183 -26.74 -20.58 -30.15
CA ARG A 183 -27.14 -21.96 -30.49
C ARG A 183 -28.53 -22.01 -31.09
N THR A 184 -29.49 -21.27 -30.54
CA THR A 184 -30.90 -21.29 -30.97
C THR A 184 -31.11 -20.93 -32.46
N PRO A 185 -30.63 -19.78 -32.97
CA PRO A 185 -30.72 -19.45 -34.39
C PRO A 185 -29.89 -20.40 -35.24
N LEU A 186 -28.70 -20.83 -34.79
CA LEU A 186 -27.86 -21.79 -35.53
C LEU A 186 -28.58 -23.13 -35.74
N THR A 187 -29.19 -23.71 -34.70
CA THR A 187 -29.98 -24.94 -34.81
C THR A 187 -31.17 -24.76 -35.75
N SER A 188 -31.81 -23.58 -35.74
CA SER A 188 -32.92 -23.29 -36.66
C SER A 188 -32.44 -23.22 -38.11
N ILE A 189 -31.32 -22.54 -38.38
CA ILE A 189 -30.71 -22.44 -39.71
C ILE A 189 -30.36 -23.84 -40.23
N LEU A 190 -29.65 -24.63 -39.42
CA LEU A 190 -29.27 -26.00 -39.77
C LEU A 190 -30.50 -26.88 -40.03
N GLY A 191 -31.54 -26.79 -39.20
CA GLY A 191 -32.76 -27.59 -39.39
C GLY A 191 -33.53 -27.25 -40.68
N PHE A 192 -33.64 -25.96 -41.05
CA PHE A 192 -34.25 -25.60 -42.33
C PHE A 192 -33.39 -26.02 -43.53
N LEU A 193 -32.07 -25.90 -43.41
CA LEU A 193 -31.15 -26.36 -44.45
C LEU A 193 -31.15 -27.89 -44.60
N GLU A 194 -31.27 -28.65 -43.50
CA GLU A 194 -31.40 -30.11 -43.49
C GLU A 194 -32.70 -30.55 -44.18
N VAL A 195 -33.83 -29.88 -43.90
CA VAL A 195 -35.10 -30.14 -44.60
C VAL A 195 -34.98 -29.91 -46.12
N ILE A 196 -34.20 -28.91 -46.53
CA ILE A 196 -33.92 -28.64 -47.96
C ILE A 196 -32.97 -29.70 -48.53
N GLU A 197 -31.90 -30.06 -47.81
CA GLU A 197 -30.90 -31.04 -48.24
C GLU A 197 -31.51 -32.45 -48.41
N GLU A 198 -32.45 -32.83 -47.55
CA GLU A 198 -33.15 -34.11 -47.59
C GLU A 198 -34.33 -34.15 -48.60
N ASP A 199 -34.51 -33.09 -49.42
CA ASP A 199 -35.64 -32.93 -50.35
C ASP A 199 -37.02 -33.07 -49.67
N ARG A 200 -37.13 -32.64 -48.41
CA ARG A 200 -38.34 -32.75 -47.57
C ARG A 200 -39.24 -31.52 -47.65
N TYR A 201 -39.50 -31.05 -48.87
CA TYR A 201 -40.40 -29.94 -49.15
C TYR A 201 -41.40 -30.31 -50.29
N PRO A 202 -42.66 -29.84 -50.26
CA PRO A 202 -43.66 -30.21 -51.26
C PRO A 202 -43.45 -29.56 -52.63
N ASP A 203 -42.97 -28.32 -52.65
CA ASP A 203 -42.78 -27.52 -53.86
C ASP A 203 -41.70 -26.43 -53.71
N GLU A 204 -41.36 -25.76 -54.82
CA GLU A 204 -40.35 -24.70 -54.86
C GLU A 204 -40.72 -23.48 -54.01
N VAL A 205 -42.02 -23.20 -53.81
CA VAL A 205 -42.49 -22.07 -53.00
C VAL A 205 -42.15 -22.32 -51.53
N GLU A 206 -42.41 -23.53 -51.04
CA GLU A 206 -42.07 -23.91 -49.66
C GLU A 206 -40.55 -24.01 -49.45
N MET A 207 -39.79 -24.49 -50.44
CA MET A 207 -38.33 -24.44 -50.41
C MET A 207 -37.81 -22.99 -50.26
N ARG A 208 -38.31 -22.06 -51.09
CA ARG A 208 -37.93 -20.63 -51.01
C ARG A 208 -38.32 -20.02 -49.67
N TYR A 209 -39.46 -20.42 -49.11
CA TYR A 209 -39.87 -20.00 -47.77
C TYR A 209 -38.87 -20.47 -46.69
N TYR A 210 -38.44 -21.73 -46.71
CA TYR A 210 -37.41 -22.24 -45.79
C TYR A 210 -36.06 -21.55 -45.97
N VAL A 211 -35.62 -21.33 -47.21
CA VAL A 211 -34.39 -20.56 -47.51
C VAL A 211 -34.48 -19.15 -46.93
N ASN A 212 -35.63 -18.48 -47.10
CA ASN A 212 -35.83 -17.14 -46.56
C ASN A 212 -35.78 -17.13 -45.02
N ILE A 213 -36.37 -18.13 -44.35
CA ILE A 213 -36.27 -18.24 -42.89
C ILE A 213 -34.81 -18.44 -42.47
N ALA A 214 -34.07 -19.35 -43.11
CA ALA A 214 -32.67 -19.59 -42.79
C ALA A 214 -31.81 -18.32 -43.00
N TYR A 215 -32.07 -17.55 -44.07
CA TYR A 215 -31.41 -16.28 -44.34
C TYR A 215 -31.70 -15.23 -43.25
N GLU A 216 -32.97 -15.03 -42.89
CA GLU A 216 -33.37 -14.10 -41.83
C GLU A 216 -32.76 -14.48 -40.47
N LYS A 217 -32.72 -15.78 -40.14
CA LYS A 217 -32.04 -16.26 -38.93
C LYS A 217 -30.53 -16.02 -38.97
N SER A 218 -29.90 -16.12 -40.14
CA SER A 218 -28.48 -15.83 -40.32
C SER A 218 -28.17 -14.34 -40.14
N LEU A 219 -29.03 -13.45 -40.65
CA LEU A 219 -28.92 -12.01 -40.42
C LEU A 219 -29.09 -11.65 -38.94
N ALA A 220 -30.05 -12.26 -38.24
CA ALA A 220 -30.23 -12.07 -36.81
C ALA A 220 -29.01 -12.55 -36.00
N LEU A 221 -28.43 -13.70 -36.37
CA LEU A 221 -27.21 -14.23 -35.75
C LEU A 221 -26.02 -13.28 -35.94
N ARG A 222 -25.84 -12.71 -37.15
CA ARG A 222 -24.80 -11.71 -37.42
C ARG A 222 -24.95 -10.48 -36.52
N ARG A 223 -26.16 -9.92 -36.40
CA ARG A 223 -26.42 -8.77 -35.54
C ARG A 223 -26.04 -9.04 -34.07
N LEU A 224 -26.38 -10.22 -33.55
CA LEU A 224 -26.02 -10.62 -32.18
C LEU A 224 -24.51 -10.69 -31.98
N ILE A 225 -23.77 -11.25 -32.95
CA ILE A 225 -22.30 -11.30 -32.92
C ILE A 225 -21.70 -9.89 -32.92
N ASP A 226 -22.20 -9.01 -33.78
CA ASP A 226 -21.74 -7.61 -33.87
C ASP A 226 -21.99 -6.87 -32.55
N GLU A 227 -23.21 -6.96 -31.99
CA GLU A 227 -23.58 -6.39 -30.70
C GLU A 227 -22.70 -6.90 -29.55
N LEU A 228 -22.36 -8.19 -29.54
CA LEU A 228 -21.46 -8.77 -28.54
C LEU A 228 -20.05 -8.21 -28.66
N PHE A 229 -19.49 -8.14 -29.88
CA PHE A 229 -18.15 -7.62 -30.10
C PHE A 229 -18.06 -6.16 -29.64
N GLU A 230 -19.07 -5.36 -30.00
CA GLU A 230 -19.19 -3.97 -29.58
C GLU A 230 -19.24 -3.81 -28.06
N TYR A 231 -20.09 -4.60 -27.40
CA TYR A 231 -20.15 -4.60 -25.93
C TYR A 231 -18.78 -4.91 -25.30
N THR A 232 -18.09 -5.94 -25.78
CA THR A 232 -16.76 -6.30 -25.25
C THR A 232 -15.72 -5.22 -25.53
N ARG A 233 -15.83 -4.51 -26.65
CA ARG A 233 -14.89 -3.46 -27.05
C ARG A 233 -15.03 -2.22 -26.16
N ILE A 234 -16.26 -1.79 -25.89
CA ILE A 234 -16.56 -0.64 -25.01
C ILE A 234 -16.10 -0.94 -23.58
N ASN A 235 -16.41 -2.14 -23.08
CA ASN A 235 -16.12 -2.50 -21.69
C ASN A 235 -14.63 -2.81 -21.41
N ASN A 236 -13.81 -3.02 -22.43
CA ASN A 236 -12.37 -3.29 -22.29
C ASN A 236 -11.49 -2.02 -22.37
N GLY A 237 -12.08 -0.83 -22.26
CA GLY A 237 -11.32 0.44 -22.14
C GLY A 237 -10.77 0.98 -23.45
N MET A 238 -11.49 0.83 -24.56
CA MET A 238 -11.15 1.49 -25.81
C MET A 238 -11.10 3.02 -25.63
N PRO A 239 -10.08 3.72 -26.16
CA PRO A 239 -10.04 5.18 -26.13
C PRO A 239 -11.25 5.76 -26.86
N LEU A 240 -11.96 6.68 -26.20
CA LEU A 240 -13.07 7.44 -26.79
C LEU A 240 -12.53 8.53 -27.70
N GLU A 241 -13.15 8.70 -28.87
CA GLU A 241 -12.91 9.85 -29.73
C GLU A 241 -13.82 11.01 -29.31
N LEU A 242 -13.46 11.64 -28.19
CA LEU A 242 -14.24 12.74 -27.63
C LEU A 242 -14.16 13.99 -28.50
N SER A 243 -15.31 14.51 -28.89
CA SER A 243 -15.46 15.78 -29.60
C SER A 243 -16.63 16.57 -29.02
N GLU A 244 -16.66 17.88 -29.27
CA GLU A 244 -17.83 18.70 -28.93
C GLU A 244 -19.01 18.28 -29.82
N LEU A 245 -20.03 17.69 -29.21
CA LEU A 245 -21.21 17.15 -29.89
C LEU A 245 -22.46 17.90 -29.45
N ASP A 246 -23.23 18.38 -30.43
CA ASP A 246 -24.57 18.91 -30.20
C ASP A 246 -25.61 17.78 -30.15
N ILE A 247 -26.10 17.48 -28.95
CA ILE A 247 -27.07 16.40 -28.72
C ILE A 247 -28.42 16.70 -29.35
N ALA A 248 -28.80 17.98 -29.42
CA ALA A 248 -30.02 18.38 -30.09
C ALA A 248 -29.97 18.01 -31.58
N GLY A 249 -28.88 18.37 -32.26
CA GLY A 249 -28.64 17.99 -33.65
C GLY A 249 -28.61 16.47 -33.87
N LEU A 250 -27.93 15.73 -32.97
CA LEU A 250 -27.86 14.27 -33.01
C LEU A 250 -29.25 13.62 -32.97
N ILE A 251 -30.07 13.99 -31.98
CA ILE A 251 -31.42 13.44 -31.80
C ILE A 251 -32.33 13.83 -32.97
N TYR A 252 -32.19 15.05 -33.49
CA TYR A 252 -32.94 15.47 -34.68
C TYR A 252 -32.59 14.61 -35.91
N GLN A 253 -31.31 14.33 -36.14
CA GLN A 253 -30.88 13.45 -37.23
C GLN A 253 -31.44 12.03 -37.06
N LEU A 254 -31.37 11.47 -35.85
CA LEU A 254 -31.93 10.16 -35.54
C LEU A 254 -33.44 10.12 -35.77
N LYS A 255 -34.17 11.16 -35.36
CA LYS A 255 -35.62 11.26 -35.63
C LYS A 255 -35.92 11.11 -37.12
N GLU A 256 -35.20 11.82 -37.98
CA GLU A 256 -35.41 11.78 -39.43
C GLU A 256 -35.05 10.41 -40.02
N GLU A 257 -34.01 9.75 -39.51
CA GLU A 257 -33.62 8.39 -39.94
C GLU A 257 -34.67 7.33 -39.58
N PHE A 258 -35.34 7.47 -38.42
CA PHE A 258 -36.36 6.53 -37.97
C PHE A 258 -37.75 6.74 -38.59
N VAL A 259 -37.99 7.83 -39.34
CA VAL A 259 -39.30 8.11 -39.97
C VAL A 259 -39.87 6.90 -40.72
N PRO A 260 -39.14 6.24 -41.65
CA PRO A 260 -39.69 5.10 -42.40
C PRO A 260 -40.05 3.91 -41.50
N VAL A 261 -39.28 3.68 -40.44
CA VAL A 261 -39.52 2.59 -39.48
C VAL A 261 -40.76 2.88 -38.66
N THR A 262 -40.91 4.13 -38.19
CA THR A 262 -42.09 4.54 -37.42
C THR A 262 -43.36 4.58 -38.27
N GLU A 263 -43.30 5.02 -39.53
CA GLU A 263 -44.45 4.98 -40.45
C GLU A 263 -44.93 3.54 -40.69
N ASN A 264 -44.00 2.61 -40.91
CA ASN A 264 -44.31 1.18 -41.06
C ASN A 264 -44.95 0.57 -39.80
N ALA A 265 -44.58 1.06 -38.62
CA ALA A 265 -45.17 0.68 -37.33
C ALA A 265 -46.45 1.48 -36.98
N GLY A 266 -46.88 2.43 -37.82
CA GLY A 266 -48.02 3.31 -37.54
C GLY A 266 -47.80 4.26 -36.35
N MET A 267 -46.55 4.66 -36.13
CA MET A 267 -46.10 5.51 -35.03
C MET A 267 -45.52 6.86 -35.50
N GLU A 268 -45.41 7.82 -34.59
CA GLU A 268 -44.82 9.14 -34.82
C GLU A 268 -43.89 9.56 -33.67
N ILE A 269 -42.73 10.15 -34.01
CA ILE A 269 -41.78 10.72 -33.02
C ILE A 269 -42.05 12.23 -32.87
N ARG A 270 -42.36 12.66 -31.64
CA ARG A 270 -42.55 14.06 -31.27
C ARG A 270 -41.36 14.54 -30.45
N LEU A 271 -40.69 15.57 -30.93
CA LEU A 271 -39.49 16.13 -30.29
C LEU A 271 -39.85 17.45 -29.60
N ASN A 272 -39.64 17.52 -28.29
CA ASN A 272 -39.76 18.75 -27.51
C ASN A 272 -38.37 19.14 -26.99
N MET A 273 -37.99 20.39 -27.20
CA MET A 273 -36.68 20.90 -26.81
C MET A 273 -36.85 22.21 -26.05
N GLN A 274 -36.15 22.33 -24.92
CA GLN A 274 -35.98 23.61 -24.26
C GLN A 274 -35.08 24.53 -25.12
N GLU A 275 -35.23 25.85 -25.01
CA GLU A 275 -34.25 26.77 -25.64
C GLU A 275 -32.90 26.68 -24.92
N GLY A 276 -31.81 26.45 -25.67
CA GLY A 276 -30.46 26.41 -25.11
C GLY A 276 -29.43 25.72 -26.03
N GLU A 277 -28.16 25.77 -25.63
CA GLU A 277 -27.08 24.98 -26.24
C GLU A 277 -26.91 23.66 -25.50
N PHE A 278 -26.99 22.54 -26.24
CA PHE A 278 -26.96 21.17 -25.71
C PHE A 278 -25.67 20.43 -26.11
N LYS A 279 -24.54 21.09 -25.89
CA LYS A 279 -23.22 20.58 -26.25
C LYS A 279 -22.57 19.79 -25.12
N ILE A 280 -22.02 18.61 -25.44
CA ILE A 280 -21.24 17.77 -24.51
C ILE A 280 -19.96 17.28 -25.18
N GLN A 281 -18.97 16.86 -24.39
CA GLN A 281 -17.78 16.15 -24.90
C GLN A 281 -18.08 14.65 -25.00
N ALA A 282 -18.26 14.14 -26.20
CA ALA A 282 -18.63 12.75 -26.42
C ALA A 282 -18.14 12.18 -27.76
N ASP A 283 -18.13 10.85 -27.85
CA ASP A 283 -18.00 10.11 -29.10
C ASP A 283 -19.38 10.02 -29.76
N GLY A 284 -19.57 10.80 -30.83
CA GLY A 284 -20.84 10.87 -31.54
C GLY A 284 -21.28 9.52 -32.12
N GLY A 285 -20.34 8.71 -32.62
CA GLY A 285 -20.66 7.41 -33.22
C GLY A 285 -21.20 6.42 -32.19
N LEU A 286 -20.64 6.41 -30.99
CA LEU A 286 -21.15 5.60 -29.89
C LEU A 286 -22.51 6.12 -29.40
N LEU A 287 -22.70 7.44 -29.26
CA LEU A 287 -23.98 7.99 -28.82
C LEU A 287 -25.11 7.78 -29.82
N VAL A 288 -24.86 7.85 -31.13
CA VAL A 288 -25.82 7.41 -32.17
C VAL A 288 -26.37 6.04 -31.82
N ARG A 289 -25.48 5.07 -31.57
CA ARG A 289 -25.88 3.69 -31.25
C ARG A 289 -26.63 3.55 -29.94
N ALA A 290 -26.25 4.30 -28.91
CA ALA A 290 -26.96 4.26 -27.63
C ALA A 290 -28.41 4.69 -27.82
N TYR A 291 -28.65 5.79 -28.54
CA TYR A 291 -29.98 6.30 -28.80
C TYR A 291 -30.75 5.46 -29.81
N GLU A 292 -30.13 4.91 -30.86
CA GLU A 292 -30.75 3.92 -31.76
C GLU A 292 -31.32 2.73 -30.96
N ASN A 293 -30.56 2.18 -30.02
CA ASN A 293 -31.00 1.08 -29.18
C ASN A 293 -32.21 1.45 -28.30
N ILE A 294 -32.24 2.66 -27.75
CA ILE A 294 -33.36 3.14 -26.93
C ILE A 294 -34.60 3.41 -27.79
N ILE A 295 -34.43 4.07 -28.95
CA ILE A 295 -35.53 4.40 -29.88
C ILE A 295 -36.12 3.12 -30.47
N ALA A 296 -35.29 2.17 -30.91
CA ALA A 296 -35.76 0.88 -31.42
C ALA A 296 -36.58 0.11 -30.36
N ASN A 297 -36.16 0.17 -29.09
CA ASN A 297 -36.92 -0.40 -27.97
C ASN A 297 -38.27 0.32 -27.79
N ALA A 298 -38.27 1.66 -27.83
CA ALA A 298 -39.47 2.48 -27.74
C ALA A 298 -40.49 2.18 -28.85
N ILE A 299 -40.03 1.94 -30.08
CA ILE A 299 -40.89 1.54 -31.21
C ILE A 299 -41.44 0.13 -30.96
N GLN A 300 -40.57 -0.83 -30.67
CA GLN A 300 -40.93 -2.24 -30.52
C GLN A 300 -41.98 -2.47 -29.43
N TYR A 301 -41.89 -1.76 -28.30
CA TYR A 301 -42.81 -1.94 -27.17
C TYR A 301 -43.88 -0.84 -27.09
N GLY A 302 -43.81 0.21 -27.92
CA GLY A 302 -44.73 1.35 -27.92
C GLY A 302 -45.79 1.36 -29.03
N GLU A 303 -45.78 0.36 -29.92
CA GLU A 303 -46.66 0.29 -31.10
C GLU A 303 -48.15 0.59 -30.78
N ALA A 304 -48.65 0.07 -29.66
CA ALA A 304 -50.04 0.27 -29.24
C ALA A 304 -50.42 1.74 -28.98
N GLY A 305 -49.49 2.56 -28.52
CA GLY A 305 -49.74 3.95 -28.15
C GLY A 305 -49.34 4.98 -29.19
N LYS A 306 -48.83 4.54 -30.35
CA LYS A 306 -48.59 5.33 -31.59
C LYS A 306 -47.61 6.51 -31.51
N TYR A 307 -47.19 6.93 -30.33
CA TYR A 307 -46.30 8.09 -30.17
C TYR A 307 -45.04 7.71 -29.39
N ILE A 308 -43.94 8.36 -29.76
CA ILE A 308 -42.71 8.42 -28.97
C ILE A 308 -42.42 9.88 -28.71
N ASP A 309 -42.39 10.27 -27.44
CA ASP A 309 -42.04 11.63 -27.02
C ASP A 309 -40.57 11.68 -26.63
N ILE A 310 -39.82 12.58 -27.24
CA ILE A 310 -38.43 12.85 -26.89
C ILE A 310 -38.34 14.25 -26.32
N ASP A 311 -37.99 14.37 -25.05
CA ASP A 311 -37.78 15.65 -24.37
C ASP A 311 -36.28 15.87 -24.13
N ILE A 312 -35.76 17.01 -24.58
CA ILE A 312 -34.38 17.45 -24.29
C ILE A 312 -34.44 18.69 -23.41
N ALA A 313 -33.85 18.60 -22.22
CA ALA A 313 -33.84 19.67 -21.23
C ALA A 313 -32.47 19.82 -20.58
N LYS A 314 -32.19 21.03 -20.09
CA LYS A 314 -31.00 21.33 -19.32
C LYS A 314 -31.39 21.64 -17.87
N ASP A 315 -30.88 20.86 -16.94
CA ASP A 315 -31.10 21.02 -15.50
C ASP A 315 -29.76 21.37 -14.82
N GLY A 316 -29.47 22.67 -14.71
CA GLY A 316 -28.18 23.17 -14.23
C GLY A 316 -27.02 22.77 -15.15
N ASP A 317 -26.06 22.01 -14.61
CA ASP A 317 -24.89 21.48 -15.33
C ASP A 317 -25.13 20.09 -15.93
N VAL A 318 -26.38 19.61 -15.95
CA VAL A 318 -26.74 18.29 -16.47
C VAL A 318 -27.66 18.44 -17.68
N LEU A 319 -27.29 17.78 -18.77
CA LEU A 319 -28.13 17.59 -19.94
C LEU A 319 -28.98 16.33 -19.72
N ALA A 320 -30.30 16.45 -19.82
CA ALA A 320 -31.22 15.32 -19.73
C ALA A 320 -31.92 15.09 -21.07
N VAL A 321 -31.88 13.86 -21.58
CA VAL A 321 -32.68 13.40 -22.72
C VAL A 321 -33.59 12.30 -22.25
N ARG A 322 -34.90 12.52 -22.36
CA ARG A 322 -35.95 11.57 -21.99
C ARG A 322 -36.64 11.06 -23.25
N ILE A 323 -36.72 9.74 -23.40
CA ILE A 323 -37.44 9.06 -24.49
C ILE A 323 -38.59 8.28 -23.86
N GLN A 324 -39.82 8.62 -24.21
CA GLN A 324 -41.03 8.06 -23.63
C GLN A 324 -41.90 7.39 -24.70
N ASN A 325 -42.32 6.17 -24.44
CA ASN A 325 -43.25 5.43 -25.29
C ASN A 325 -44.50 4.99 -24.50
N TYR A 326 -45.58 4.76 -25.25
CA TYR A 326 -46.88 4.41 -24.70
C TYR A 326 -47.21 2.97 -25.08
N GLY A 327 -46.96 2.04 -24.18
CA GLY A 327 -47.12 0.62 -24.45
C GLY A 327 -47.32 -0.19 -23.18
N ASP A 328 -47.05 -1.49 -23.27
CA ASP A 328 -47.18 -2.37 -22.12
C ASP A 328 -46.18 -1.97 -21.01
N PRO A 329 -46.63 -1.90 -19.75
CA PRO A 329 -45.76 -1.55 -18.65
C PRO A 329 -44.74 -2.67 -18.39
N ILE A 330 -43.52 -2.26 -18.05
CA ILE A 330 -42.50 -3.15 -17.51
C ILE A 330 -42.87 -3.47 -16.06
N PRO A 331 -42.94 -4.75 -15.66
CA PRO A 331 -43.18 -5.12 -14.26
C PRO A 331 -42.15 -4.50 -13.31
N GLU A 332 -42.58 -4.03 -12.14
CA GLU A 332 -41.68 -3.38 -11.16
C GLU A 332 -40.52 -4.28 -10.73
N GLN A 333 -40.76 -5.59 -10.64
CA GLN A 333 -39.74 -6.59 -10.34
C GLN A 333 -38.67 -6.74 -11.43
N ASP A 334 -38.97 -6.36 -12.67
CA ASP A 334 -38.09 -6.54 -13.82
C ASP A 334 -37.29 -5.25 -14.12
N LEU A 335 -37.80 -4.07 -13.73
CA LEU A 335 -37.16 -2.76 -13.92
C LEU A 335 -35.69 -2.69 -13.48
N PRO A 336 -35.25 -3.26 -12.34
CA PRO A 336 -33.85 -3.22 -11.94
C PRO A 336 -32.91 -3.96 -12.88
N PHE A 337 -33.43 -4.90 -13.67
CA PHE A 337 -32.65 -5.85 -14.46
C PHE A 337 -32.71 -5.59 -15.97
N ILE A 338 -33.52 -4.63 -16.46
CA ILE A 338 -33.68 -4.40 -17.90
C ILE A 338 -32.41 -3.93 -18.61
N PHE A 339 -31.44 -3.40 -17.86
CA PHE A 339 -30.12 -3.03 -18.37
C PHE A 339 -29.09 -4.14 -18.20
N ASP A 340 -29.48 -5.27 -17.59
CA ASP A 340 -28.63 -6.44 -17.50
C ASP A 340 -28.59 -7.16 -18.85
N ARG A 341 -27.44 -7.75 -19.13
CA ARG A 341 -27.18 -8.46 -20.39
C ARG A 341 -28.07 -9.68 -20.52
N PHE A 342 -28.58 -9.90 -21.73
CA PHE A 342 -29.48 -11.01 -22.07
C PHE A 342 -30.77 -11.03 -21.25
N TYR A 343 -31.02 -10.00 -20.43
CA TYR A 343 -32.23 -9.93 -19.64
C TYR A 343 -33.39 -9.55 -20.53
N ARG A 344 -34.47 -10.32 -20.40
CA ARG A 344 -35.71 -10.14 -21.16
C ARG A 344 -36.89 -10.49 -20.27
N VAL A 345 -37.89 -9.62 -20.26
CA VAL A 345 -39.16 -9.86 -19.57
C VAL A 345 -39.83 -11.10 -20.18
N GLU A 346 -40.34 -12.03 -19.36
CA GLU A 346 -40.89 -13.34 -19.79
C GLU A 346 -41.94 -13.22 -20.91
N ARG A 347 -42.78 -12.17 -20.89
CA ARG A 347 -43.80 -11.89 -21.92
C ARG A 347 -43.24 -11.52 -23.29
N SER A 348 -41.98 -11.06 -23.34
CA SER A 348 -41.26 -10.73 -24.59
C SER A 348 -40.57 -11.95 -25.22
N ARG A 349 -40.73 -13.17 -24.66
CA ARG A 349 -40.14 -14.42 -25.20
C ARG A 349 -40.93 -15.03 -26.36
N SER A 350 -42.12 -14.51 -26.70
CA SER A 350 -42.89 -15.02 -27.85
C SER A 350 -42.11 -14.79 -29.16
N LYS A 351 -42.04 -15.83 -30.00
CA LYS A 351 -41.09 -16.01 -31.13
C LYS A 351 -41.11 -14.93 -32.24
N GLN A 352 -41.97 -13.90 -32.17
CA GLN A 352 -42.12 -12.88 -33.21
C GLN A 352 -41.35 -11.56 -32.93
N THR A 353 -41.03 -11.22 -31.69
CA THR A 353 -40.46 -9.90 -31.32
C THR A 353 -38.97 -9.96 -30.94
N GLY A 354 -38.18 -10.76 -31.66
CA GLY A 354 -36.80 -11.13 -31.32
C GLY A 354 -35.84 -9.96 -31.08
N GLY A 355 -35.63 -9.58 -29.81
CA GLY A 355 -34.50 -8.79 -29.35
C GLY A 355 -33.41 -9.67 -28.71
N THR A 356 -32.15 -9.29 -28.86
CA THR A 356 -30.97 -9.98 -28.30
C THR A 356 -30.83 -9.83 -26.79
N GLY A 357 -31.53 -8.87 -26.17
CA GLY A 357 -31.34 -8.52 -24.77
C GLY A 357 -30.02 -7.80 -24.49
N LEU A 358 -29.29 -7.38 -25.53
CA LEU A 358 -28.04 -6.63 -25.41
C LEU A 358 -28.21 -5.12 -25.65
N GLY A 359 -29.21 -4.69 -26.42
CA GLY A 359 -29.36 -3.28 -26.82
C GLY A 359 -29.37 -2.28 -25.66
N LEU A 360 -30.19 -2.49 -24.63
CA LEU A 360 -30.23 -1.58 -23.46
C LEU A 360 -28.96 -1.67 -22.61
N ALA A 361 -28.32 -2.84 -22.53
CA ALA A 361 -27.04 -3.01 -21.83
C ALA A 361 -25.90 -2.26 -22.56
N ILE A 362 -25.90 -2.28 -23.90
CA ILE A 362 -24.98 -1.51 -24.74
C ILE A 362 -25.23 -0.01 -24.55
N ALA A 363 -26.48 0.43 -24.61
CA ALA A 363 -26.83 1.84 -24.37
C ALA A 363 -26.33 2.32 -23.01
N LYS A 364 -26.57 1.54 -21.95
CA LYS A 364 -26.06 1.84 -20.60
C LYS A 364 -24.54 1.93 -20.56
N SER A 365 -23.83 0.95 -21.10
CA SER A 365 -22.37 0.92 -21.13
C SER A 365 -21.77 2.13 -21.85
N ILE A 366 -22.35 2.51 -23.00
CA ILE A 366 -21.94 3.70 -23.74
C ILE A 366 -22.16 4.95 -22.91
N ILE A 367 -23.34 5.12 -22.31
CA ILE A 367 -23.69 6.31 -21.52
C ILE A 367 -22.76 6.44 -20.30
N GLU A 368 -22.49 5.33 -19.59
CA GLU A 368 -21.63 5.31 -18.41
C GLU A 368 -20.16 5.61 -18.73
N VAL A 369 -19.63 5.08 -19.85
CA VAL A 369 -18.28 5.37 -20.34
C VAL A 369 -18.11 6.85 -20.71
N HIS A 370 -19.19 7.54 -21.07
CA HIS A 370 -19.22 8.99 -21.29
C HIS A 370 -19.44 9.81 -20.00
N GLY A 371 -19.41 9.17 -18.83
CA GLY A 371 -19.64 9.82 -17.53
C GLY A 371 -21.11 10.20 -17.27
N GLY A 372 -22.03 9.68 -18.09
CA GLY A 372 -23.46 9.87 -17.93
C GLY A 372 -24.13 8.78 -17.08
N SER A 373 -25.45 8.89 -16.92
CA SER A 373 -26.28 7.85 -16.31
C SER A 373 -27.55 7.62 -17.12
N ILE A 374 -28.09 6.40 -17.08
CA ILE A 374 -29.38 6.04 -17.69
C ILE A 374 -30.29 5.43 -16.63
N THR A 375 -31.56 5.85 -16.64
CA THR A 375 -32.61 5.32 -15.76
C THR A 375 -33.85 5.00 -16.57
N ALA A 376 -34.69 4.10 -16.04
CA ALA A 376 -35.97 3.77 -16.63
C ALA A 376 -37.07 3.85 -15.60
N HIS A 377 -38.20 4.41 -16.01
CA HIS A 377 -39.43 4.44 -15.23
C HIS A 377 -40.55 3.87 -16.10
N SER A 378 -41.33 2.95 -15.56
CA SER A 378 -42.47 2.39 -16.29
C SER A 378 -43.71 2.41 -15.41
N SER A 379 -44.82 2.80 -16.03
CA SER A 379 -46.13 2.87 -15.41
C SER A 379 -47.17 2.32 -16.39
N ARG A 380 -48.41 2.12 -15.92
CA ARG A 380 -49.52 1.72 -16.79
C ARG A 380 -49.83 2.71 -17.93
N LYS A 381 -49.28 3.93 -17.87
CA LYS A 381 -49.50 4.97 -18.87
C LYS A 381 -48.39 5.04 -19.90
N ALA A 382 -47.13 4.92 -19.46
CA ALA A 382 -45.97 5.11 -20.30
C ALA A 382 -44.72 4.49 -19.67
N THR A 383 -43.74 4.19 -20.52
CA THR A 383 -42.38 3.84 -20.16
C THR A 383 -41.45 4.95 -20.64
N SER A 384 -40.55 5.41 -19.77
CA SER A 384 -39.62 6.49 -20.07
C SER A 384 -38.20 6.08 -19.72
N PHE A 385 -37.28 6.23 -20.67
CA PHE A 385 -35.84 6.11 -20.48
C PHE A 385 -35.24 7.50 -20.42
N GLU A 386 -34.49 7.80 -19.36
CA GLU A 386 -33.86 9.11 -19.17
C GLU A 386 -32.35 8.95 -19.08
N THR A 387 -31.64 9.65 -19.96
CA THR A 387 -30.18 9.75 -19.99
C THR A 387 -29.74 11.11 -19.46
N ARG A 388 -28.70 11.14 -18.63
CA ARG A 388 -28.17 12.37 -18.01
C ARG A 388 -26.67 12.47 -18.24
N PHE A 389 -26.19 13.60 -18.77
CA PHE A 389 -24.77 13.87 -19.04
C PHE A 389 -24.30 15.16 -18.37
N PRO A 390 -23.07 15.21 -17.84
CA PRO A 390 -22.48 16.46 -17.37
C PRO A 390 -22.10 17.36 -18.57
N ILE A 391 -22.51 18.62 -18.53
CA ILE A 391 -22.27 19.62 -19.59
C ILE A 391 -20.87 20.24 -19.47
N SER A 392 -20.38 20.38 -18.24
CA SER A 392 -18.99 20.73 -17.96
C SER A 392 -18.16 19.44 -18.06
N GLY A 393 -17.21 19.40 -19.00
CA GLY A 393 -16.54 18.20 -19.48
C GLY A 393 -16.08 17.23 -18.39
N LEU A 394 -16.12 15.92 -18.71
CA LEU A 394 -15.68 14.77 -17.92
C LEU A 394 -14.79 15.15 -16.71
N ASN A 395 -15.41 15.57 -15.62
CA ASN A 395 -14.77 15.43 -14.32
C ASN A 395 -14.61 13.92 -14.16
N GLN A 396 -13.38 13.47 -13.91
CA GLN A 396 -13.01 12.08 -13.67
C GLN A 396 -13.66 11.57 -12.36
N ALA A 397 -14.98 11.51 -12.33
CA ALA A 397 -15.79 11.09 -11.20
C ALA A 397 -16.48 9.76 -11.55
N HIS A 398 -15.70 8.78 -12.00
CA HIS A 398 -16.00 7.35 -11.88
C HIS A 398 -14.70 6.54 -11.97
N ALA A 399 -13.74 6.85 -11.07
CA ALA A 399 -12.68 5.95 -10.63
C ALA A 399 -12.04 6.42 -9.30
N ALA A 400 -12.80 7.13 -8.46
CA ALA A 400 -12.36 7.50 -7.12
C ALA A 400 -13.35 6.95 -6.11
N VAL A 401 -12.90 5.95 -5.37
CA VAL A 401 -13.43 5.57 -4.06
C VAL A 401 -13.65 6.86 -3.24
N PRO A 402 -14.78 7.04 -2.53
CA PRO A 402 -15.00 8.24 -1.73
C PRO A 402 -13.91 8.38 -0.67
N GLU A 403 -13.02 9.36 -0.86
CA GLU A 403 -12.01 9.74 0.12
C GLU A 403 -12.66 10.70 1.13
N GLU A 404 -13.50 10.13 1.99
CA GLU A 404 -14.17 10.86 3.07
C GLU A 404 -13.64 10.42 4.43
N VAL A 405 -12.33 10.51 4.64
CA VAL A 405 -11.70 10.69 5.96
C VAL A 405 -10.33 11.37 5.77
N HIS A 406 -10.27 12.68 5.48
CA HIS A 406 -9.03 13.46 5.66
C HIS A 406 -9.28 14.95 5.94
N SER A 407 -10.26 15.27 6.79
CA SER A 407 -10.41 16.63 7.32
C SER A 407 -10.56 16.65 8.85
N GLU A 408 -9.58 16.11 9.58
CA GLU A 408 -9.52 16.36 11.03
C GLU A 408 -8.10 16.37 11.64
N ILE A 409 -7.08 16.84 10.91
CA ILE A 409 -5.74 17.12 11.50
C ILE A 409 -5.23 18.53 11.07
N GLY A 410 -6.15 19.50 10.97
CA GLY A 410 -5.84 20.88 10.56
C GLY A 410 -6.30 21.97 11.54
N ARG A 411 -6.83 21.62 12.72
CA ARG A 411 -7.37 22.60 13.68
C ARG A 411 -6.92 22.36 15.12
N VAL A 412 -5.62 22.30 15.40
CA VAL A 412 -5.08 22.60 16.76
C VAL A 412 -3.69 23.27 16.71
N THR A 413 -3.47 24.22 15.80
CA THR A 413 -2.25 25.06 15.80
C THR A 413 -2.54 26.51 15.39
N ALA A 414 -3.60 27.09 15.95
CA ALA A 414 -3.80 28.54 15.92
C ALA A 414 -4.51 28.98 17.20
N GLY A 415 -3.74 29.48 18.17
CA GLY A 415 -4.28 29.94 19.45
C GLY A 415 -3.21 30.18 20.52
N LEU A 416 -2.15 30.90 20.19
CA LEU A 416 -1.26 31.49 21.19
C LEU A 416 -1.60 32.99 21.30
N PRO A 417 -2.09 33.48 22.46
CA PRO A 417 -1.96 34.88 22.79
C PRO A 417 -0.64 35.14 23.53
N GLU A 418 0.06 36.17 23.06
CA GLU A 418 1.15 36.87 23.74
C GLU A 418 0.71 37.41 25.10
N GLN A 419 1.47 37.14 26.18
CA GLN A 419 1.72 37.99 27.36
C GLN A 419 3.02 37.45 27.99
N GLY A 420 4.10 38.16 28.30
CA GLY A 420 4.25 39.48 28.92
C GLY A 420 5.24 39.30 30.09
N LEU A 421 6.37 39.99 30.07
CA LEU A 421 7.46 39.87 31.07
C LEU A 421 7.04 40.33 32.50
N THR A 422 7.26 39.45 33.50
CA THR A 422 7.73 39.64 34.92
C THR A 422 7.00 40.66 35.84
N PRO A 423 6.88 40.47 37.20
CA PRO A 423 8.00 40.17 38.12
C PRO A 423 7.75 39.42 39.46
N LYS A 424 8.89 38.97 40.04
CA LYS A 424 9.20 38.81 41.49
C LYS A 424 8.29 37.94 42.36
N GLN A 425 8.81 36.78 42.73
CA GLN A 425 8.71 36.31 44.13
C GLN A 425 10.10 36.05 44.72
N ARG A 426 10.34 36.73 45.84
CA ARG A 426 11.55 36.74 46.66
C ARG A 426 11.77 35.37 47.30
N ILE A 427 12.94 34.79 47.11
CA ILE A 427 13.48 33.76 48.01
C ILE A 427 13.96 34.45 49.29
N SER A 428 13.57 33.93 50.44
CA SER A 428 13.85 34.51 51.77
C SER A 428 15.34 34.38 52.17
N PRO A 429 15.88 35.27 53.04
CA PRO A 429 17.30 35.29 53.40
C PRO A 429 17.77 34.07 54.23
N GLN A 430 16.88 33.17 54.65
CA GLN A 430 17.23 32.00 55.46
C GLN A 430 17.64 30.76 54.63
N GLN A 431 17.35 30.70 53.33
CA GLN A 431 17.70 29.55 52.48
C GLN A 431 19.07 29.65 51.79
N ARG A 432 19.69 30.84 51.76
CA ARG A 432 21.04 31.03 51.16
C ARG A 432 22.20 30.56 52.05
N ARG A 433 22.00 30.41 53.37
CA ARG A 433 23.07 29.96 54.29
C ARG A 433 23.26 28.44 54.36
N LEU A 434 22.36 27.64 53.79
CA LEU A 434 22.45 26.17 53.78
C LEU A 434 23.13 25.57 52.54
N PHE A 435 23.24 26.34 51.44
CA PHE A 435 23.87 25.86 50.21
C PHE A 435 25.39 26.11 50.14
N HIS A 436 25.92 27.12 50.83
CA HIS A 436 27.37 27.38 50.84
C HIS A 436 28.16 26.49 51.82
N SER A 437 27.53 25.91 52.85
CA SER A 437 28.24 24.96 53.75
C SER A 437 28.35 23.54 53.18
N ARG A 438 27.45 23.16 52.27
CA ARG A 438 27.45 21.82 51.64
C ARG A 438 28.36 21.74 50.40
N ALA A 439 28.47 22.79 49.61
CA ALA A 439 29.37 22.82 48.44
C ALA A 439 30.87 22.83 48.84
N ALA A 440 31.21 23.50 49.95
CA ALA A 440 32.58 23.52 50.48
C ALA A 440 33.00 22.15 51.05
N ALA A 441 32.08 21.44 51.71
CA ALA A 441 32.34 20.09 52.23
C ALA A 441 32.50 19.05 51.11
N VAL A 442 31.71 19.15 50.03
CA VAL A 442 31.83 18.25 48.87
C VAL A 442 33.13 18.51 48.08
N SER A 443 33.54 19.78 47.91
CA SER A 443 34.83 20.10 47.27
C SER A 443 36.04 19.64 48.09
N MET A 444 35.98 19.74 49.42
CA MET A 444 37.05 19.24 50.31
C MET A 444 37.18 17.70 50.24
N ILE A 445 36.07 16.97 50.15
CA ILE A 445 36.09 15.50 50.04
C ILE A 445 36.60 15.05 48.67
N VAL A 446 36.23 15.74 47.58
CA VAL A 446 36.72 15.44 46.22
C VAL A 446 38.22 15.72 46.08
N LEU A 447 38.72 16.80 46.69
CA LEU A 447 40.17 17.10 46.72
C LEU A 447 40.96 16.09 47.56
N LEU A 448 40.40 15.63 48.69
CA LEU A 448 41.03 14.61 49.53
C LEU A 448 41.09 13.24 48.81
N VAL A 449 40.02 12.88 48.09
CA VAL A 449 39.98 11.65 47.28
C VAL A 449 40.92 11.74 46.08
N CYS A 450 41.01 12.90 45.40
CA CYS A 450 41.98 13.11 44.32
C CYS A 450 43.43 13.04 44.85
N ALA A 451 43.72 13.58 46.03
CA ALA A 451 45.05 13.52 46.63
C ALA A 451 45.46 12.07 46.99
N VAL A 452 44.53 11.26 47.48
CA VAL A 452 44.77 9.84 47.81
C VAL A 452 44.93 8.98 46.54
N VAL A 453 44.18 9.30 45.47
CA VAL A 453 44.31 8.62 44.16
C VAL A 453 45.61 9.01 43.44
N LEU A 454 46.04 10.27 43.54
CA LEU A 454 47.29 10.75 42.96
C LEU A 454 48.54 10.26 43.69
N PHE A 455 48.45 9.91 44.98
CA PHE A 455 49.58 9.40 45.76
C PHE A 455 49.81 7.88 45.61
N SER A 456 48.92 7.16 44.90
CA SER A 456 48.97 5.70 44.74
C SER A 456 49.39 5.24 43.32
N PHE A 457 50.16 6.03 42.59
CA PHE A 457 50.60 5.68 41.24
C PHE A 457 51.78 4.71 41.22
N LYS A 458 51.57 3.51 40.66
CA LYS A 458 52.39 2.94 39.56
C LYS A 458 51.80 1.62 39.04
N ASN A 459 51.10 1.65 37.89
CA ASN A 459 51.36 0.80 36.71
C ASN A 459 50.13 0.64 35.77
N SER A 460 50.41 0.82 34.47
CA SER A 460 49.92 0.03 33.33
C SER A 460 48.41 -0.13 33.07
N PHE A 461 47.61 0.94 33.13
CA PHE A 461 46.22 0.89 32.62
C PHE A 461 45.87 1.99 31.59
N THR A 462 46.71 3.00 31.42
CA THR A 462 46.45 4.13 30.51
C THR A 462 46.95 3.91 29.07
N SER A 463 47.85 2.96 28.83
CA SER A 463 48.32 2.61 27.47
C SER A 463 47.37 1.67 26.72
N ALA A 464 46.61 0.82 27.43
CA ALA A 464 45.66 -0.11 26.82
C ALA A 464 44.35 0.56 26.35
N LEU A 465 43.98 1.69 26.96
CA LEU A 465 42.76 2.44 26.62
C LEU A 465 42.96 3.38 25.42
N MET A 466 44.15 3.98 25.27
CA MET A 466 44.47 4.88 24.15
C MET A 466 44.64 4.14 22.81
N VAL A 467 45.12 2.89 22.84
CA VAL A 467 45.22 2.05 21.63
C VAL A 467 43.85 1.54 21.17
N LYS A 468 42.88 1.38 22.08
CA LYS A 468 41.50 0.99 21.75
C LYS A 468 40.60 2.15 21.33
N LEU A 469 40.91 3.40 21.73
CA LEU A 469 40.16 4.58 21.29
C LEU A 469 40.53 5.04 19.87
N HIS A 470 41.77 4.79 19.43
CA HIS A 470 42.20 5.12 18.06
C HIS A 470 41.64 4.15 16.99
N PHE A 471 41.19 2.95 17.38
CA PHE A 471 40.60 1.95 16.48
C PHE A 471 39.07 2.13 16.30
N ILE A 472 38.45 3.04 17.05
CA ILE A 472 37.00 3.32 16.99
C ILE A 472 36.69 4.49 16.02
N PHE A 473 37.71 5.22 15.54
CA PHE A 473 37.54 6.42 14.70
C PHE A 473 38.12 6.30 13.28
N SER A 474 38.35 5.09 12.76
CA SER A 474 38.62 4.88 11.33
C SER A 474 37.37 4.36 10.62
N GLU A 475 36.66 5.24 9.93
CA GLU A 475 35.78 4.88 8.82
C GLU A 475 36.66 4.31 7.69
N ASP A 476 36.59 3.01 7.47
CA ASP A 476 36.94 2.41 6.18
C ASP A 476 35.80 1.46 5.80
N GLY A 477 35.19 1.76 4.65
CA GLY A 477 34.08 1.02 4.10
C GLY A 477 34.58 -0.23 3.40
N ASP A 478 34.13 -1.40 3.85
CA ASP A 478 34.22 -2.64 3.09
C ASP A 478 32.92 -3.43 3.22
N GLN A 479 32.31 -3.72 2.06
CA GLN A 479 31.15 -4.58 1.91
C GLN A 479 31.57 -6.04 2.07
N VAL A 480 30.98 -6.74 3.05
CA VAL A 480 31.18 -8.18 3.24
C VAL A 480 30.06 -8.96 2.56
N LEU A 481 30.44 -9.77 1.56
CA LEU A 481 29.67 -10.86 0.96
C LEU A 481 29.88 -12.16 1.74
N ILE A 482 28.81 -12.87 2.14
CA ILE A 482 28.83 -14.32 2.49
C ILE A 482 27.52 -14.98 1.99
N PRO A 483 27.52 -16.25 1.52
CA PRO A 483 26.58 -16.75 0.51
C PRO A 483 25.49 -17.75 0.98
N THR A 484 24.46 -17.86 0.13
CA THR A 484 23.60 -19.02 -0.24
C THR A 484 22.86 -19.84 0.83
N SER A 485 21.52 -19.88 0.72
CA SER A 485 20.77 -21.12 0.40
C SER A 485 19.25 -20.87 0.26
N GLY A 486 18.68 -21.22 -0.89
CA GLY A 486 17.36 -21.86 -1.03
C GLY A 486 16.10 -21.08 -0.65
N ASN A 487 15.58 -20.27 -1.57
CA ASN A 487 14.17 -20.17 -2.00
C ASN A 487 14.00 -18.89 -2.83
N ASN A 488 13.01 -18.88 -3.75
CA ASN A 488 12.65 -17.73 -4.59
C ASN A 488 12.17 -16.53 -3.75
N GLU A 489 13.08 -15.86 -3.04
CA GLU A 489 12.80 -14.62 -2.32
C GLU A 489 13.34 -13.40 -3.07
N MET A 490 12.50 -12.37 -3.08
CA MET A 490 12.75 -11.04 -3.63
C MET A 490 14.15 -10.53 -3.28
N VAL A 491 15.02 -10.39 -4.28
CA VAL A 491 16.32 -9.70 -4.10
C VAL A 491 16.06 -8.20 -4.14
N LEU A 492 15.96 -7.58 -2.96
CA LEU A 492 15.89 -6.13 -2.81
C LEU A 492 17.26 -5.52 -3.17
N ILE A 493 17.47 -5.18 -4.44
CA ILE A 493 18.64 -4.39 -4.84
C ILE A 493 18.30 -2.91 -4.66
N SER A 494 18.40 -2.41 -3.42
CA SER A 494 18.22 -0.99 -3.15
C SER A 494 19.55 -0.24 -3.33
N GLY A 495 19.66 0.56 -4.39
CA GLY A 495 20.65 1.64 -4.44
C GLY A 495 20.05 2.89 -3.81
N LYS A 496 20.52 3.31 -2.62
CA LYS A 496 20.21 4.65 -2.08
C LYS A 496 21.03 5.68 -2.83
N THR A 497 20.37 6.68 -3.41
CA THR A 497 21.06 7.88 -3.91
C THR A 497 21.25 8.91 -2.80
N ASP A 498 22.20 9.79 -3.03
CA ASP A 498 22.49 11.06 -2.36
C ASP A 498 21.52 12.20 -2.74
N LYS A 499 20.61 11.99 -3.70
CA LYS A 499 19.55 12.95 -4.11
C LYS A 499 18.12 12.43 -3.96
N GLY A 500 17.93 11.28 -3.32
CA GLY A 500 16.63 10.75 -2.95
C GLY A 500 15.91 9.85 -3.96
N TYR A 501 16.42 9.59 -5.16
CA TYR A 501 15.83 8.55 -6.01
C TYR A 501 16.24 7.14 -5.57
N THR A 502 15.32 6.18 -5.59
CA THR A 502 15.55 4.76 -5.33
C THR A 502 14.96 3.96 -6.47
N LEU A 503 15.78 3.16 -7.15
CA LEU A 503 15.32 2.20 -8.16
C LEU A 503 15.16 0.84 -7.49
N LEU A 504 13.99 0.24 -7.65
CA LEU A 504 13.59 -1.03 -7.07
C LEU A 504 13.36 -2.04 -8.20
N ILE A 505 14.09 -3.15 -8.21
CA ILE A 505 13.77 -4.27 -9.12
C ILE A 505 12.63 -5.06 -8.50
N GLN A 506 11.52 -5.20 -9.22
CA GLN A 506 10.34 -5.92 -8.74
C GLN A 506 10.45 -7.41 -9.02
N ASP A 507 10.75 -7.75 -10.28
CA ASP A 507 10.92 -9.11 -10.75
C ASP A 507 11.85 -9.16 -11.96
N TYR A 508 12.29 -10.37 -12.30
CA TYR A 508 12.89 -10.65 -13.59
C TYR A 508 12.45 -12.03 -14.09
N LEU A 509 12.29 -12.15 -15.40
CA LEU A 509 11.93 -13.38 -16.10
C LEU A 509 13.05 -13.73 -17.09
N PHE A 510 13.54 -14.95 -17.04
CA PHE A 510 14.52 -15.46 -18.02
C PHE A 510 14.03 -16.76 -18.64
N ASP A 511 13.64 -16.71 -19.91
CA ASP A 511 13.11 -17.87 -20.67
C ASP A 511 14.21 -18.64 -21.44
N GLY A 512 15.48 -18.27 -21.25
CA GLY A 512 16.63 -18.84 -21.94
C GLY A 512 17.02 -18.12 -23.25
N GLN A 513 16.18 -17.26 -23.81
CA GLN A 513 16.47 -16.44 -25.00
C GLN A 513 16.20 -14.94 -24.81
N ARG A 514 15.43 -14.59 -23.78
CA ARG A 514 15.07 -13.21 -23.39
C ARG A 514 15.12 -13.10 -21.87
N LEU A 515 15.72 -12.02 -21.40
CA LEU A 515 15.71 -11.63 -19.99
C LEU A 515 14.92 -10.32 -19.87
N ILE A 516 13.83 -10.36 -19.12
CA ILE A 516 12.93 -9.23 -18.88
C ILE A 516 13.08 -8.83 -17.43
N ILE A 517 13.31 -7.55 -17.13
CA ILE A 517 13.46 -7.04 -15.75
C ILE A 517 12.46 -5.92 -15.53
N ARG A 518 11.57 -6.03 -14.55
CA ARG A 518 10.65 -4.96 -14.17
C ARG A 518 11.22 -4.15 -13.01
N TYR A 519 11.13 -2.83 -13.10
CA TYR A 519 11.60 -1.93 -12.06
C TYR A 519 10.58 -0.84 -11.74
N THR A 520 10.68 -0.30 -10.53
CA THR A 520 9.97 0.88 -10.05
C THR A 520 10.94 1.92 -9.52
N MET A 521 10.73 3.20 -9.81
CA MET A 521 11.46 4.31 -9.21
C MET A 521 10.63 5.02 -8.13
N LYS A 522 11.27 5.33 -7.00
CA LYS A 522 10.71 6.15 -5.90
C LYS A 522 11.61 7.36 -5.64
N HIS A 523 11.04 8.47 -5.19
CA HIS A 523 11.79 9.65 -4.73
C HIS A 523 11.65 9.81 -3.21
N SER A 524 12.70 10.26 -2.51
CA SER A 524 12.81 10.21 -1.05
C SER A 524 12.49 11.55 -0.38
N ASN A 525 12.45 12.64 -1.15
CA ASN A 525 12.01 13.94 -0.66
C ASN A 525 10.62 14.21 -1.22
N MET A 526 9.68 14.54 -0.34
CA MET A 526 8.24 14.73 -0.59
C MET A 526 7.92 15.76 -1.70
N ILE A 527 8.16 15.42 -2.96
CA ILE A 527 7.65 16.15 -4.12
C ILE A 527 6.20 15.69 -4.31
N SER A 528 5.25 16.63 -4.46
CA SER A 528 3.85 16.26 -4.68
C SER A 528 3.71 15.43 -5.96
N GLU A 529 2.83 14.42 -5.96
CA GLU A 529 2.62 13.55 -7.13
C GLU A 529 2.31 14.36 -8.40
N SER A 530 1.66 15.53 -8.27
CA SER A 530 1.33 16.44 -9.37
C SER A 530 2.54 17.06 -10.09
N GLN A 531 3.66 17.27 -9.40
CA GLN A 531 4.92 17.75 -10.01
C GLN A 531 5.69 16.61 -10.65
N TRP A 532 5.55 15.40 -10.11
CA TRP A 532 6.26 14.22 -10.59
C TRP A 532 5.66 13.65 -11.88
N VAL A 533 4.33 13.68 -12.03
CA VAL A 533 3.62 13.24 -13.25
C VAL A 533 3.94 14.12 -14.46
N LYS A 534 4.33 15.39 -14.24
CA LYS A 534 4.73 16.30 -15.33
C LYS A 534 6.13 16.00 -15.88
N GLN A 535 6.99 15.32 -15.12
CA GLN A 535 8.37 15.04 -15.50
C GLN A 535 8.52 13.59 -15.97
N SER A 536 8.86 13.41 -17.24
CA SER A 536 9.22 12.10 -17.75
C SER A 536 10.66 11.77 -17.37
N VAL A 537 10.87 10.76 -16.51
CA VAL A 537 12.20 10.32 -16.08
C VAL A 537 12.56 9.01 -16.78
N LYS A 538 13.65 9.01 -17.56
CA LYS A 538 14.14 7.81 -18.26
C LYS A 538 15.55 7.42 -17.81
N PRO A 539 15.73 6.27 -17.13
CA PRO A 539 17.06 5.74 -16.85
C PRO A 539 17.73 5.18 -18.10
N VAL A 540 19.00 5.54 -18.30
CA VAL A 540 19.83 5.03 -19.39
C VAL A 540 20.67 3.86 -18.90
N PHE A 541 20.20 2.64 -19.14
CA PHE A 541 20.90 1.41 -18.78
C PHE A 541 22.03 1.09 -19.77
N GLN A 542 23.20 0.77 -19.25
CA GLN A 542 24.35 0.29 -20.01
C GLN A 542 24.91 -0.97 -19.36
N LEU A 543 25.10 -2.01 -20.17
CA LEU A 543 25.76 -3.23 -19.73
C LEU A 543 27.22 -2.98 -19.41
N ASP A 544 27.66 -3.47 -18.25
CA ASP A 544 29.04 -3.40 -17.81
C ASP A 544 29.97 -4.25 -18.72
N ALA A 545 31.25 -3.87 -18.79
CA ALA A 545 32.24 -4.60 -19.57
C ALA A 545 32.38 -6.07 -19.12
N SER A 546 32.28 -6.33 -17.81
CA SER A 546 32.35 -7.69 -17.27
C SER A 546 31.18 -8.58 -17.72
N THR A 547 29.97 -8.02 -17.84
CA THR A 547 28.80 -8.75 -18.33
C THR A 547 28.87 -9.02 -19.83
N LYS A 548 29.37 -8.04 -20.62
CA LYS A 548 29.60 -8.24 -22.06
C LYS A 548 30.65 -9.33 -22.33
N GLN A 549 31.65 -9.46 -21.44
CA GLN A 549 32.65 -10.52 -21.52
C GLN A 549 32.10 -11.89 -21.10
N ALA A 550 31.29 -11.93 -20.02
CA ALA A 550 30.70 -13.17 -19.51
C ALA A 550 29.59 -13.73 -20.41
N VAL A 551 28.84 -12.87 -21.11
CA VAL A 551 27.75 -13.27 -22.01
C VAL A 551 27.91 -12.58 -23.38
N PRO A 552 28.73 -13.15 -24.30
CA PRO A 552 28.96 -12.56 -25.61
C PRO A 552 27.68 -12.54 -26.46
N GLY A 553 27.26 -11.37 -26.93
CA GLY A 553 26.07 -11.22 -27.80
C GLY A 553 24.77 -10.85 -27.08
N ILE A 554 24.83 -10.53 -25.78
CA ILE A 554 23.74 -9.86 -25.07
C ILE A 554 23.53 -8.44 -25.62
N THR A 555 22.27 -8.10 -25.88
CA THR A 555 21.83 -6.79 -26.40
C THR A 555 20.67 -6.31 -25.53
N THR A 556 20.54 -4.99 -25.36
CA THR A 556 19.48 -4.38 -24.55
C THR A 556 18.57 -3.59 -25.47
N ASP A 557 17.32 -4.01 -25.57
CA ASP A 557 16.26 -3.20 -26.16
C ASP A 557 15.53 -2.49 -25.02
N SER A 558 15.91 -1.25 -24.76
CA SER A 558 15.16 -0.39 -23.84
C SER A 558 13.86 0.04 -24.53
N GLY A 559 12.82 -0.80 -24.45
CA GLY A 559 11.47 -0.44 -24.85
C GLY A 559 10.97 0.74 -24.00
N VAL A 560 10.47 1.77 -24.66
CA VAL A 560 9.96 2.99 -24.01
C VAL A 560 8.59 2.70 -23.39
N MET A 561 8.46 2.85 -22.07
CA MET A 561 7.24 3.39 -21.46
C MET A 561 7.61 4.22 -20.23
N LEU A 562 6.99 5.38 -20.15
CA LEU A 562 7.27 6.47 -19.21
C LEU A 562 6.51 6.28 -17.89
N ALA A 563 7.11 6.84 -16.83
CA ALA A 563 6.60 7.11 -15.48
C ALA A 563 6.48 5.91 -14.51
N LYS A 564 7.22 6.01 -13.39
CA LYS A 564 7.25 5.12 -12.21
C LYS A 564 7.76 3.71 -12.43
N ASN A 565 7.21 3.00 -13.40
CA ASN A 565 7.45 1.58 -13.62
C ASN A 565 7.95 1.38 -15.05
N GLY A 566 8.93 0.51 -15.23
CA GLY A 566 9.47 0.22 -16.54
C GLY A 566 9.98 -1.21 -16.64
N THR A 567 10.22 -1.61 -17.89
CA THR A 567 10.72 -2.96 -18.20
C THR A 567 12.00 -2.83 -19.02
N ILE A 568 13.02 -3.59 -18.65
CA ILE A 568 14.28 -3.71 -19.39
C ILE A 568 14.27 -5.05 -20.10
N ASN A 569 14.37 -5.04 -21.43
CA ASN A 569 14.44 -6.26 -22.22
C ASN A 569 15.88 -6.49 -22.70
N TYR A 570 16.40 -7.68 -22.41
CA TYR A 570 17.66 -8.16 -22.95
C TYR A 570 17.42 -9.33 -23.88
N SER A 571 18.01 -9.27 -25.06
CA SER A 571 18.00 -10.33 -26.07
C SER A 571 19.40 -10.89 -26.26
N PHE A 572 19.48 -12.20 -26.49
CA PHE A 572 20.76 -12.89 -26.68
C PHE A 572 20.88 -13.39 -28.12
N THR A 573 21.91 -12.93 -28.84
CA THR A 573 22.20 -13.37 -30.22
C THR A 573 22.93 -14.72 -30.28
N ARG A 574 23.43 -15.20 -29.14
CA ARG A 574 24.06 -16.51 -28.94
C ARG A 574 23.47 -17.17 -27.71
N THR A 575 23.54 -18.49 -27.62
CA THR A 575 23.06 -19.23 -26.45
C THR A 575 23.76 -18.75 -25.17
N PRO A 576 23.02 -18.16 -24.20
CA PRO A 576 23.61 -17.66 -22.97
C PRO A 576 24.01 -18.81 -22.03
N PRO A 577 25.00 -18.62 -21.15
CA PRO A 577 25.38 -19.60 -20.13
C PRO A 577 24.23 -19.83 -19.13
N ASP A 578 24.25 -20.99 -18.47
CA ASP A 578 23.18 -21.41 -17.55
C ASP A 578 23.14 -20.59 -16.26
N LYS A 579 24.29 -20.02 -15.85
CA LYS A 579 24.41 -19.07 -14.73
C LYS A 579 25.35 -17.94 -15.09
N PHE A 580 24.96 -16.70 -14.79
CA PHE A 580 25.83 -15.52 -14.93
C PHE A 580 25.38 -14.37 -14.02
N ILE A 581 26.26 -13.38 -13.81
CA ILE A 581 25.93 -12.15 -13.09
C ILE A 581 25.72 -11.02 -14.11
N LEU A 582 24.50 -10.49 -14.16
CA LEU A 582 24.17 -9.31 -14.94
C LEU A 582 24.54 -8.06 -14.14
N LYS A 583 25.59 -7.35 -14.56
CA LYS A 583 25.96 -6.03 -14.04
C LYS A 583 25.50 -4.95 -15.02
N VAL A 584 24.69 -4.03 -14.52
CA VAL A 584 24.11 -2.93 -15.30
C VAL A 584 24.47 -1.63 -14.62
N ASN A 585 25.01 -0.70 -15.40
CA ASN A 585 25.27 0.65 -14.97
C ASN A 585 24.18 1.57 -15.51
N VAL A 586 23.59 2.43 -14.69
CA VAL A 586 22.83 3.57 -15.20
C VAL A 586 23.85 4.71 -15.27
N LYS A 587 23.90 5.45 -16.38
CA LYS A 587 24.83 6.60 -16.54
C LYS A 587 24.16 7.96 -16.42
N GLY A 588 22.87 8.01 -16.72
CA GLY A 588 22.06 9.23 -16.66
C GLY A 588 20.60 8.92 -16.34
N LEU A 589 19.93 9.84 -15.65
CA LEU A 589 18.48 10.00 -15.73
C LEU A 589 18.21 11.18 -16.66
N VAL A 590 17.48 10.94 -17.75
CA VAL A 590 17.01 12.02 -18.62
C VAL A 590 15.65 12.47 -18.10
N LEU A 591 15.55 13.75 -17.76
CA LEU A 591 14.32 14.43 -17.39
C LEU A 591 13.81 15.20 -18.61
N PHE A 592 12.52 15.03 -18.92
CA PHE A 592 11.81 15.88 -19.87
C PHE A 592 10.79 16.71 -19.08
N ASP A 593 11.07 18.01 -18.94
CA ASP A 593 10.15 18.99 -18.34
C ASP A 593 9.14 19.53 -19.38
N ASP A 594 9.51 19.47 -20.66
CA ASP A 594 8.75 19.82 -21.87
C ASP A 594 9.22 18.85 -22.98
N PRO A 595 8.38 18.33 -23.90
CA PRO A 595 8.80 17.46 -25.00
C PRO A 595 10.01 17.94 -25.83
N ALA A 596 10.42 19.20 -25.72
CA ALA A 596 11.58 19.78 -26.40
C ALA A 596 12.83 20.08 -25.53
N GLN A 597 12.80 19.90 -24.20
CA GLN A 597 13.94 20.18 -23.32
C GLN A 597 14.39 18.94 -22.52
N GLU A 598 15.63 18.51 -22.77
CA GLU A 598 16.28 17.39 -22.09
C GLU A 598 17.24 17.89 -20.99
N HIS A 599 17.04 17.44 -19.76
CA HIS A 599 18.00 17.60 -18.68
C HIS A 599 18.57 16.24 -18.29
N THR A 600 19.88 16.06 -18.46
CA THR A 600 20.56 14.82 -18.03
C THR A 600 21.12 15.01 -16.62
N LEU A 601 20.57 14.26 -15.66
CA LEU A 601 21.20 14.08 -14.36
C LEU A 601 22.26 12.98 -14.49
N ALA A 602 23.52 13.33 -14.32
CA ALA A 602 24.59 12.35 -14.23
C ALA A 602 24.57 11.66 -12.86
N GLY A 603 24.79 10.35 -12.85
CA GLY A 603 24.92 9.53 -11.65
C GLY A 603 25.64 8.22 -11.96
N ASP A 604 26.42 7.75 -10.99
CA ASP A 604 27.12 6.46 -11.07
C ASP A 604 26.28 5.39 -10.38
N TRP A 605 25.24 4.91 -11.07
CA TRP A 605 24.37 3.84 -10.57
C TRP A 605 24.87 2.49 -11.08
N SER A 606 24.91 1.47 -10.23
CA SER A 606 25.13 0.09 -10.70
C SER A 606 24.35 -0.93 -9.88
N PHE A 607 23.88 -1.99 -10.52
CA PHE A 607 23.25 -3.13 -9.84
C PHE A 607 23.73 -4.46 -10.45
N GLN A 608 23.67 -5.52 -9.64
CA GLN A 608 24.11 -6.87 -10.01
C GLN A 608 23.01 -7.88 -9.74
N ILE A 609 22.59 -8.62 -10.77
CA ILE A 609 21.54 -9.65 -10.66
C ILE A 609 22.15 -11.01 -11.00
N PRO A 610 22.11 -12.00 -10.08
CA PRO A 610 22.44 -13.37 -10.42
C PRO A 610 21.30 -13.98 -11.27
N VAL A 611 21.62 -14.38 -12.50
CA VAL A 611 20.66 -14.99 -13.44
C VAL A 611 20.97 -16.48 -13.58
N GLU A 612 19.96 -17.32 -13.39
CA GLU A 612 20.02 -18.78 -13.52
C GLU A 612 18.86 -19.30 -14.37
N LYS A 613 19.13 -20.25 -15.28
CA LYS A 613 18.06 -20.94 -16.04
C LYS A 613 17.32 -21.92 -15.13
N ASN A 614 16.01 -21.75 -15.02
CA ASN A 614 15.15 -22.76 -14.42
C ASN A 614 14.83 -23.86 -15.42
N TYR A 615 14.84 -25.11 -14.97
CA TYR A 615 14.52 -26.28 -15.80
C TYR A 615 13.29 -27.01 -15.23
N LYS A 616 12.28 -27.26 -16.07
CA LYS A 616 11.17 -28.16 -15.77
C LYS A 616 11.53 -29.57 -16.23
N ARG A 617 11.52 -30.52 -15.29
CA ARG A 617 11.78 -31.93 -15.58
C ARG A 617 10.52 -32.56 -16.18
N LYS A 618 10.59 -33.01 -17.43
CA LYS A 618 9.52 -33.79 -18.06
C LYS A 618 9.49 -35.21 -17.49
N THR A 619 8.33 -35.84 -17.55
CA THR A 619 8.09 -37.24 -17.14
C THR A 619 8.95 -38.26 -17.91
N ASN A 620 9.53 -37.88 -19.04
CA ASN A 620 10.47 -38.69 -19.82
C ASN A 620 11.96 -38.50 -19.42
N GLY A 621 12.24 -37.75 -18.35
CA GLY A 621 13.60 -37.50 -17.87
C GLY A 621 14.36 -36.38 -18.61
N GLN A 622 13.79 -35.80 -19.66
CA GLN A 622 14.36 -34.62 -20.32
C GLN A 622 14.02 -33.35 -19.54
N SER A 623 14.94 -32.38 -19.54
CA SER A 623 14.74 -31.08 -18.88
C SER A 623 14.48 -30.04 -19.96
N GLU A 624 13.39 -29.28 -19.83
CA GLU A 624 13.12 -28.10 -20.67
C GLU A 624 13.30 -26.83 -19.85
N PRO A 625 13.79 -25.72 -20.44
CA PRO A 625 13.81 -24.43 -19.75
C PRO A 625 12.38 -24.02 -19.37
N LEU A 626 12.22 -23.49 -18.16
CA LEU A 626 10.95 -23.16 -17.51
C LEU A 626 10.43 -21.79 -17.94
#